data_AF-A0A7J4EVC0-F1
#
_entry.id   AF-A0A7J4EVC0-F1
#
_cell.length_a   1.000
_cell.length_b   1.000
_cell.length_c   1.000
_cell.angle_alpha   90.00
_cell.angle_beta   90.00
_cell.angle_gamma   90.00
#
_symmetry.space_group_name_H-M   'P 1'
#
loop_
_entity.id
_entity.type
_entity.pdbx_description
1 polymer ?
#
loop_
_entity_poly.entity_id
_entity_poly.type
_entity_poly.pdbx_seq_one_letter_code
_entity_poly.pdbx_strand_id
1 'polypeptide(L)'
;MFRKGKVGSVTSRPWYQTLSFFLIQLLILLTITASPKFMPFLNIPVYKGILSKHVVTALLILLLVVVVKRWYKPEEIKSWLLESYMLARTLFPLLIVGVAIAGLISVFIPPEYISRYVGENTITSNFLASLVGALMYFATLTEVPIVKTLMDLGMNVGPAMALLLAGPSLSIPTVLTLSRVWGFIKTFTYLTLVVILSTFAGYITGIILG
;
A
#
# COMPACT_ATOMS: atom_id res chain seq x y z
N MET A 1 -21.41 11.07 -15.59
CA MET A 1 -21.44 12.53 -15.40
C MET A 1 -20.50 12.88 -14.24
N PHE A 2 -19.23 13.12 -14.51
CA PHE A 2 -18.26 13.52 -13.49
C PHE A 2 -18.58 14.95 -13.06
N ARG A 3 -19.03 15.13 -11.82
CA ARG A 3 -19.28 16.46 -11.26
C ARG A 3 -17.95 17.19 -11.22
N LYS A 4 -17.74 18.16 -12.12
CA LYS A 4 -16.62 19.12 -12.04
C LYS A 4 -16.75 19.83 -10.69
N GLY A 5 -16.06 19.33 -9.66
CA GLY A 5 -15.80 20.10 -8.47
C GLY A 5 -15.05 21.34 -8.93
N LYS A 6 -15.61 22.53 -8.68
CA LYS A 6 -14.87 23.78 -8.81
C LYS A 6 -13.61 23.59 -7.96
N VAL A 7 -12.45 23.49 -8.61
CA VAL A 7 -11.15 23.49 -7.93
C VAL A 7 -11.09 24.83 -7.21
N GLY A 8 -11.38 24.83 -5.91
CA GLY A 8 -11.16 25.99 -5.06
C GLY A 8 -9.71 26.42 -5.22
N SER A 9 -9.47 27.73 -5.26
CA SER A 9 -8.13 28.28 -5.41
C SER A 9 -7.15 27.55 -4.48
N VAL A 10 -6.07 27.01 -5.05
CA VAL A 10 -5.02 26.34 -4.26
C VAL A 10 -4.53 27.34 -3.23
N THR A 11 -4.83 27.12 -1.96
CA THR A 11 -4.32 27.96 -0.87
C THR A 11 -2.80 27.89 -0.88
N SER A 12 -2.15 28.99 -1.27
CA SER A 12 -0.70 29.14 -1.22
C SER A 12 -0.28 29.26 0.25
N ARG A 13 0.10 28.13 0.83
CA ARG A 13 0.59 28.05 2.21
C ARG A 13 2.11 28.08 2.23
N PRO A 14 2.73 28.68 3.26
CA PRO A 14 4.15 28.57 3.47
C PRO A 14 4.59 27.09 3.60
N TRP A 15 5.75 26.75 3.03
CA TRP A 15 6.28 25.38 3.02
C TRP A 15 6.41 24.76 4.42
N TYR A 16 6.69 25.57 5.44
CA TYR A 16 6.85 25.11 6.82
C TYR A 16 5.56 24.52 7.41
N GLN A 17 4.38 24.99 6.96
CA GLN A 17 3.10 24.48 7.44
C GLN A 17 2.87 23.06 6.93
N THR A 18 3.12 22.85 5.65
CA THR A 18 3.04 21.55 4.98
C THR A 18 4.08 20.58 5.57
N LEU A 19 5.32 21.04 5.75
CA LEU A 19 6.38 20.20 6.33
C LEU A 19 6.03 19.78 7.76
N SER A 20 5.56 20.71 8.60
CA SER A 20 5.19 20.41 9.98
C SER A 20 4.04 19.41 10.06
N PHE A 21 3.04 19.55 9.19
CA PHE A 21 1.93 18.59 9.09
C PHE A 21 2.43 17.17 8.77
N PHE A 22 3.26 17.03 7.73
CA PHE A 22 3.83 15.73 7.35
C PHE A 22 4.77 15.16 8.41
N LEU A 23 5.59 15.99 9.06
CA LEU A 23 6.45 15.54 10.16
C LEU A 23 5.64 15.04 11.35
N ILE A 24 4.55 15.73 11.73
CA ILE A 24 3.66 15.26 12.80
C ILE A 24 3.02 13.93 12.40
N GLN A 25 2.55 13.77 11.17
CA GLN A 25 1.99 12.49 10.69
C GLN A 25 3.02 11.36 10.70
N LEU A 26 4.26 11.65 10.29
CA LEU A 26 5.36 10.69 10.33
C LEU A 26 5.66 10.29 11.78
N LEU A 27 5.74 11.25 12.71
CA LEU A 27 5.95 10.98 14.13
C LEU A 27 4.80 10.16 14.73
N ILE A 28 3.54 10.47 14.40
CA ILE A 28 2.39 9.67 14.83
C ILE A 28 2.54 8.24 14.32
N LEU A 29 2.85 8.06 13.04
CA LEU A 29 2.99 6.73 12.43
C LEU A 29 4.12 5.95 13.12
N LEU A 30 5.29 6.55 13.29
CA LEU A 30 6.42 5.95 14.00
C LEU A 30 6.04 5.63 15.45
N THR A 31 5.30 6.50 16.14
CA THR A 31 4.89 6.22 17.52
C THR A 31 3.87 5.11 17.64
N ILE A 32 3.08 4.83 16.60
CA ILE A 32 2.11 3.72 16.61
C ILE A 32 2.80 2.42 16.20
N THR A 33 3.53 2.43 15.09
CA THR A 33 4.04 1.23 14.40
C THR A 33 5.44 0.81 14.83
N ALA A 34 6.27 1.72 15.37
CA ALA A 34 7.62 1.34 15.76
C ALA A 34 7.57 0.32 16.90
N SER A 35 8.23 -0.82 16.64
CA SER A 35 8.65 -1.75 17.68
C SER A 35 9.71 -1.08 18.55
N PRO A 36 9.74 -1.30 19.88
CA PRO A 36 10.75 -0.74 20.78
C PRO A 36 12.20 -0.96 20.32
N LYS A 37 12.41 -1.98 19.47
CA LYS A 37 13.70 -2.39 18.91
C LYS A 37 14.21 -1.47 17.78
N PHE A 38 13.34 -0.70 17.12
CA PHE A 38 13.70 0.11 15.93
C PHE A 38 14.23 1.52 16.29
N MET A 39 14.12 1.94 17.55
CA MET A 39 14.51 3.28 17.99
C MET A 39 15.33 3.26 19.30
N PRO A 40 16.57 2.74 19.29
CA PRO A 40 17.47 2.84 20.45
C PRO A 40 17.89 4.28 20.77
N PHE A 41 17.81 5.21 19.80
CA PHE A 41 18.18 6.62 19.97
C PHE A 41 17.11 7.48 20.64
N LEU A 42 15.85 7.02 20.63
CA LEU A 42 14.70 7.63 21.31
C LEU A 42 14.47 6.96 22.68
N ASN A 43 15.56 6.53 23.34
CA ASN A 43 15.61 5.97 24.70
C ASN A 43 15.35 7.05 25.77
N ILE A 44 14.27 7.82 25.57
CA ILE A 44 13.68 8.67 26.59
C ILE A 44 13.01 7.72 27.60
N PRO A 45 13.16 7.91 28.93
CA PRO A 45 12.51 7.06 29.94
C PRO A 45 11.01 6.88 29.74
N VAL A 46 10.37 7.83 29.05
CA VAL A 46 8.97 7.87 28.65
C VAL A 46 8.62 6.80 27.60
N TYR A 47 9.56 6.11 26.95
CA TYR A 47 9.23 5.11 25.92
C TYR A 47 9.24 3.65 26.43
N LYS A 48 9.52 3.43 27.72
CA LYS A 48 9.65 2.10 28.31
C LYS A 48 8.33 1.42 28.68
N GLY A 49 7.19 2.12 28.62
CA GLY A 49 5.87 1.58 28.98
C GLY A 49 4.86 1.58 27.82
N ILE A 50 4.00 0.57 27.76
CA ILE A 50 2.86 0.51 26.82
C ILE A 50 1.99 1.76 26.98
N LEU A 51 1.75 2.19 28.22
CA LEU A 51 0.93 3.36 28.55
C LEU A 51 1.53 4.66 28.00
N SER A 52 2.84 4.82 28.09
CA SER A 52 3.51 6.06 27.73
C SER A 52 3.67 6.25 26.21
N LYS A 53 3.76 5.16 25.44
CA LYS A 53 3.65 5.17 23.95
C LYS A 53 2.31 5.78 23.52
N HIS A 54 1.20 5.30 24.09
CA HIS A 54 -0.14 5.79 23.77
C HIS A 54 -0.36 7.25 24.21
N VAL A 55 0.20 7.66 25.35
CA VAL A 55 0.14 9.06 25.82
C VAL A 55 0.85 9.99 24.82
N VAL A 56 2.04 9.62 24.36
CA VAL A 56 2.78 10.41 23.36
C VAL A 56 1.99 10.51 22.05
N THR A 57 1.43 9.40 21.57
CA THR A 57 0.59 9.42 20.36
C THR A 57 -0.66 10.29 20.55
N ALA A 58 -1.34 10.21 21.71
CA ALA A 58 -2.51 11.04 21.99
C ALA A 58 -2.16 12.55 22.00
N LEU A 59 -1.02 12.91 22.58
CA LEU A 59 -0.50 14.28 22.55
C LEU A 59 -0.20 14.76 21.11
N LEU A 60 0.40 13.91 20.28
CA LEU A 60 0.66 14.23 18.87
C LEU A 60 -0.63 14.36 18.05
N ILE A 61 -1.64 13.54 18.32
CA ILE A 61 -2.97 13.65 17.69
C ILE A 61 -3.64 14.97 18.11
N LEU A 62 -3.59 15.33 19.39
CA LEU A 62 -4.11 16.61 19.87
C LEU A 62 -3.38 17.78 19.19
N LEU A 63 -2.05 17.72 19.12
CA LEU A 63 -1.25 18.71 18.41
C LEU A 63 -1.66 18.82 16.94
N LEU A 64 -1.85 17.68 16.26
CA LEU A 64 -2.32 17.63 14.87
C LEU A 64 -3.68 18.32 14.73
N VAL A 65 -4.65 18.04 15.62
CA VAL A 65 -5.98 18.66 15.59
C VAL A 65 -5.88 20.18 15.78
N VAL A 66 -5.02 20.65 16.69
CA VAL A 66 -4.78 22.08 16.90
C VAL A 66 -4.16 22.73 15.67
N VAL A 67 -3.13 22.11 15.09
CA VAL A 67 -2.46 22.60 13.87
C VAL A 67 -3.44 22.67 12.70
N VAL A 68 -4.24 21.62 12.51
CA VAL A 68 -5.26 21.57 11.45
C VAL A 68 -6.29 22.68 11.65
N LYS A 69 -6.88 22.82 12.84
CA LYS A 69 -7.87 23.88 13.09
C LYS A 69 -7.29 25.28 12.99
N ARG A 70 -6.02 25.47 13.35
CA ARG A 70 -5.36 26.78 13.34
C ARG A 70 -4.92 27.22 11.95
N TRP A 71 -4.49 26.28 11.12
CA TRP A 71 -3.90 26.60 9.81
C TRP A 71 -4.81 26.28 8.62
N TYR A 72 -5.82 25.41 8.78
CA TYR A 72 -6.71 25.00 7.70
C TYR A 72 -8.10 25.64 7.80
N LYS A 73 -8.62 26.06 6.65
CA LYS A 73 -9.95 26.63 6.55
C LYS A 73 -11.02 25.56 6.81
N PRO A 74 -12.16 25.91 7.45
CA PRO A 74 -13.24 24.96 7.71
C PRO A 74 -13.77 24.26 6.45
N GLU A 75 -13.75 24.95 5.30
CA GLU A 75 -14.21 24.41 4.02
C GLU A 75 -13.27 23.31 3.50
N GLU A 76 -11.95 23.50 3.66
CA GLU A 76 -10.93 22.52 3.26
C GLU A 76 -10.97 21.28 4.16
N ILE A 77 -11.19 21.47 5.46
CA ILE A 77 -11.35 20.34 6.40
C ILE A 77 -12.60 19.54 6.02
N LYS A 78 -13.72 20.22 5.74
CA LYS A 78 -14.96 19.56 5.31
C LYS A 78 -14.79 18.82 3.99
N SER A 79 -14.15 19.42 2.98
CA SER A 79 -13.93 18.75 1.70
C SER A 79 -13.06 17.52 1.87
N TRP A 80 -11.98 17.61 2.64
CA TRP A 80 -11.08 16.49 2.89
C TRP A 80 -11.75 15.34 3.66
N LEU A 81 -12.56 15.65 4.67
CA LEU A 81 -13.34 14.66 5.42
C LEU A 81 -14.41 14.00 4.55
N LEU A 82 -15.09 14.78 3.70
CA LEU A 82 -16.10 14.25 2.77
C LEU A 82 -15.46 13.32 1.73
N GLU A 83 -14.33 13.71 1.13
CA GLU A 83 -13.61 12.84 0.19
C GLU A 83 -13.11 11.56 0.87
N SER A 84 -12.52 11.69 2.07
CA SER A 84 -12.06 10.53 2.86
C SER A 84 -13.22 9.59 3.19
N TYR A 85 -14.37 10.11 3.61
CA TYR A 85 -15.57 9.33 3.88
C TYR A 85 -16.14 8.66 2.61
N MET A 86 -16.17 9.38 1.49
CA MET A 86 -16.63 8.85 0.21
C MET A 86 -15.73 7.70 -0.28
N LEU A 87 -14.41 7.86 -0.17
CA LEU A 87 -13.44 6.80 -0.48
C LEU A 87 -13.64 5.60 0.44
N ALA A 88 -13.74 5.82 1.75
CA ALA A 88 -13.96 4.75 2.73
C ALA A 88 -15.27 4.00 2.44
N ARG A 89 -16.39 4.71 2.23
CA ARG A 89 -17.69 4.11 1.91
C ARG A 89 -17.67 3.30 0.62
N THR A 90 -16.85 3.69 -0.35
CA THR A 90 -16.73 2.98 -1.62
C THR A 90 -15.81 1.76 -1.49
N LEU A 91 -14.63 1.94 -0.91
CA LEU A 91 -13.61 0.89 -0.85
C LEU A 91 -13.91 -0.16 0.22
N PHE A 92 -14.45 0.21 1.38
CA PHE A 92 -14.69 -0.71 2.50
C PHE A 92 -15.56 -1.94 2.13
N PRO A 93 -16.75 -1.80 1.51
CA PRO A 93 -17.54 -2.96 1.12
C PRO A 93 -16.85 -3.79 0.02
N LEU A 94 -16.17 -3.15 -0.93
CA LEU A 94 -15.39 -3.84 -1.96
C LEU A 94 -14.26 -4.66 -1.33
N LEU A 95 -13.60 -4.12 -0.30
CA LEU A 95 -12.52 -4.78 0.42
C LEU A 95 -13.04 -6.00 1.19
N ILE A 96 -14.19 -5.89 1.87
CA ILE A 96 -14.81 -7.04 2.55
C ILE A 96 -15.12 -8.15 1.56
N VAL A 97 -15.76 -7.83 0.43
CA VAL A 97 -16.09 -8.81 -0.61
C VAL A 97 -14.82 -9.42 -1.20
N GLY A 98 -13.81 -8.62 -1.50
CA GLY A 98 -12.52 -9.08 -2.04
C GLY A 98 -11.80 -10.02 -1.07
N VAL A 99 -11.74 -9.69 0.22
CA VAL A 99 -11.12 -10.55 1.26
C VAL A 99 -11.91 -11.84 1.45
N ALA A 100 -13.24 -11.78 1.45
CA ALA A 100 -14.08 -12.97 1.54
C ALA A 100 -13.88 -13.92 0.34
N ILE A 101 -13.83 -13.36 -0.88
CA ILE A 101 -13.54 -14.12 -2.11
C ILE A 101 -12.12 -14.70 -2.05
N ALA A 102 -11.12 -13.93 -1.62
CA ALA A 102 -9.75 -14.42 -1.48
C ALA A 102 -9.66 -15.58 -0.48
N GLY A 103 -10.35 -15.47 0.67
CA GLY A 103 -10.47 -16.55 1.64
C GLY A 103 -11.14 -17.79 1.05
N LEU A 104 -12.24 -17.63 0.31
CA LEU A 104 -12.89 -18.75 -0.39
C LEU A 104 -11.95 -19.40 -1.42
N ILE A 105 -11.29 -18.59 -2.25
CA ILE A 105 -10.32 -19.06 -3.25
C ILE A 105 -9.19 -19.84 -2.57
N SER A 106 -8.68 -19.40 -1.42
CA SER A 106 -7.63 -20.13 -0.70
C SER A 106 -8.05 -21.53 -0.23
N VAL A 107 -9.35 -21.81 -0.10
CA VAL A 107 -9.87 -23.16 0.19
C VAL A 107 -10.01 -23.99 -1.09
N PHE A 108 -10.28 -23.35 -2.24
CA PHE A 108 -10.50 -24.02 -3.52
C PHE A 108 -9.23 -24.20 -4.37
N ILE A 109 -8.17 -23.43 -4.14
CA ILE A 109 -6.89 -23.61 -4.83
C ILE A 109 -6.12 -24.75 -4.14
N PRO A 110 -5.90 -25.89 -4.82
CA PRO A 110 -5.11 -26.96 -4.25
C PRO A 110 -3.66 -26.48 -4.05
N PRO A 111 -3.05 -26.66 -2.86
CA PRO A 111 -1.69 -26.22 -2.57
C PRO A 111 -0.64 -26.75 -3.57
N GLU A 112 -0.94 -27.87 -4.22
CA GLU A 112 -0.11 -28.52 -5.23
C GLU A 112 0.11 -27.60 -6.44
N TYR A 113 -0.88 -26.78 -6.83
CA TYR A 113 -0.72 -25.83 -7.93
C TYR A 113 0.21 -24.67 -7.56
N ILE A 114 0.08 -24.14 -6.34
CA ILE A 114 0.95 -23.07 -5.84
C ILE A 114 2.38 -23.56 -5.77
N SER A 115 2.59 -24.72 -5.14
CA SER A 115 3.93 -25.33 -5.02
C SER A 115 4.53 -25.67 -6.39
N ARG A 116 3.73 -26.15 -7.34
CA ARG A 116 4.21 -26.53 -8.68
C ARG A 116 4.64 -25.35 -9.55
N TYR A 117 3.91 -24.23 -9.51
CA TYR A 117 4.16 -23.11 -10.42
C TYR A 117 4.99 -21.99 -9.79
N VAL A 118 4.82 -21.75 -8.49
CA VAL A 118 5.47 -20.64 -7.77
C VAL A 118 6.16 -21.07 -6.47
N GLY A 119 6.34 -22.37 -6.24
CA GLY A 119 7.02 -22.90 -5.05
C GLY A 119 8.54 -22.97 -5.14
N GLU A 120 9.11 -22.75 -6.33
CA GLU A 120 10.57 -22.66 -6.53
C GLU A 120 10.98 -21.24 -6.90
N ASN A 121 12.22 -20.86 -6.58
CA ASN A 121 12.80 -19.60 -7.04
C ASN A 121 13.38 -19.72 -8.46
N THR A 122 12.54 -19.98 -9.45
CA THR A 122 12.95 -19.96 -10.87
C THR A 122 12.55 -18.65 -11.55
N ILE A 123 13.24 -18.26 -12.62
CA ILE A 123 12.86 -17.08 -13.42
C ILE A 123 11.41 -17.23 -13.92
N THR A 124 11.02 -18.44 -14.32
CA THR A 124 9.65 -18.73 -14.78
C THR A 124 8.62 -18.55 -13.66
N SER A 125 8.89 -19.04 -12.45
CA SER A 125 8.01 -18.85 -11.28
C SER A 125 7.84 -17.38 -10.92
N ASN A 126 8.94 -16.61 -10.95
CA ASN A 126 8.91 -15.17 -10.72
C ASN A 126 8.18 -14.40 -11.85
N PHE A 127 8.32 -14.85 -13.10
CA PHE A 127 7.60 -14.29 -14.24
C PHE A 127 6.09 -14.54 -14.16
N LEU A 128 5.70 -15.77 -13.84
CA LEU A 128 4.29 -16.12 -13.63
C LEU A 128 3.70 -15.30 -12.47
N ALA A 129 4.42 -15.18 -11.36
CA ALA A 129 3.97 -14.41 -10.20
C ALA A 129 3.83 -12.91 -10.50
N SER A 130 4.77 -12.31 -11.24
CA SER A 130 4.67 -10.92 -11.67
C SER A 130 3.56 -10.69 -12.69
N LEU A 131 3.30 -11.64 -13.61
CA LEU A 131 2.19 -11.55 -14.55
C LEU A 131 0.83 -11.67 -13.84
N VAL A 132 0.72 -12.59 -12.88
CA VAL A 132 -0.48 -12.72 -12.03
C VAL A 132 -0.67 -11.44 -11.22
N GLY A 133 0.38 -10.94 -10.56
CA GLY A 133 0.35 -9.66 -9.85
C GLY A 133 -0.09 -8.52 -10.76
N ALA A 134 0.41 -8.48 -12.01
CA ALA A 134 0.05 -7.45 -12.96
C ALA A 134 -1.44 -7.43 -13.34
N LEU A 135 -2.04 -8.60 -13.43
CA LEU A 135 -3.46 -8.75 -13.80
C LEU A 135 -4.38 -8.64 -12.58
N MET A 136 -3.88 -8.92 -11.38
CA MET A 136 -4.64 -8.84 -10.15
C MET A 136 -4.75 -7.40 -9.66
N TYR A 137 -5.98 -6.98 -9.36
CA TYR A 137 -6.24 -5.73 -8.66
C TYR A 137 -6.47 -6.03 -7.18
N PHE A 138 -5.43 -5.82 -6.36
CA PHE A 138 -5.56 -5.85 -4.91
C PHE A 138 -5.48 -4.45 -4.32
N ALA A 139 -6.17 -4.23 -3.20
CA ALA A 139 -5.83 -3.09 -2.36
C ALA A 139 -4.47 -3.39 -1.73
N THR A 140 -3.57 -2.41 -1.69
CA THR A 140 -2.24 -2.55 -1.05
C THR A 140 -2.32 -3.06 0.39
N LEU A 141 -3.40 -2.74 1.11
CA LEU A 141 -3.69 -3.23 2.46
C LEU A 141 -3.97 -4.75 2.52
N THR A 142 -4.46 -5.33 1.43
CA THR A 142 -4.84 -6.76 1.31
C THR A 142 -3.76 -7.61 0.65
N GLU A 143 -2.79 -7.02 -0.03
CA GLU A 143 -1.71 -7.77 -0.73
C GLU A 143 -0.85 -8.56 0.27
N VAL A 144 -0.44 -7.95 1.38
CA VAL A 144 0.41 -8.59 2.39
C VAL A 144 -0.21 -9.88 2.98
N PRO A 145 -1.46 -9.89 3.50
CA PRO A 145 -2.05 -11.11 4.03
C PRO A 145 -2.31 -12.17 2.96
N ILE A 146 -2.64 -11.76 1.72
CA ILE A 146 -2.85 -12.70 0.60
C ILE A 146 -1.53 -13.40 0.25
N VAL A 147 -0.45 -12.63 0.08
CA VAL A 147 0.87 -13.20 -0.21
C VAL A 147 1.35 -14.09 0.93
N LYS A 148 1.13 -13.69 2.18
CA LYS A 148 1.41 -14.55 3.33
C LYS A 148 0.66 -15.88 3.24
N THR A 149 -0.63 -15.85 2.91
CA THR A 149 -1.43 -17.08 2.73
C THR A 149 -0.87 -17.95 1.60
N LEU A 150 -0.48 -17.36 0.47
CA LEU A 150 0.15 -18.10 -0.63
C LEU A 150 1.50 -18.71 -0.24
N MET A 151 2.30 -18.01 0.56
CA MET A 151 3.55 -18.54 1.12
C MET A 151 3.29 -19.68 2.09
N ASP A 152 2.27 -19.58 2.95
CA ASP A 152 1.83 -20.66 3.83
C ASP A 152 1.35 -21.89 3.02
N LEU A 153 0.86 -21.67 1.79
CA LEU A 153 0.49 -22.72 0.82
C LEU A 153 1.66 -23.21 -0.06
N GLY A 154 2.89 -22.77 0.20
CA GLY A 154 4.11 -23.27 -0.46
C GLY A 154 4.71 -22.35 -1.52
N MET A 155 4.25 -21.10 -1.67
CA MET A 155 4.89 -20.12 -2.57
C MET A 155 6.27 -19.70 -2.05
N ASN A 156 7.27 -19.66 -2.93
CA ASN A 156 8.62 -19.21 -2.58
C ASN A 156 8.69 -17.68 -2.38
N VAL A 157 9.62 -17.21 -1.55
CA VAL A 157 9.83 -15.79 -1.24
C VAL A 157 10.16 -14.93 -2.46
N GLY A 158 10.86 -15.49 -3.47
CA GLY A 158 11.17 -14.78 -4.71
C GLY A 158 9.90 -14.45 -5.52
N PRO A 159 9.13 -15.47 -5.95
CA PRO A 159 7.83 -15.28 -6.59
C PRO A 159 6.87 -14.39 -5.78
N ALA A 160 6.85 -14.52 -4.44
CA ALA A 160 6.07 -13.63 -3.57
C ALA A 160 6.47 -12.16 -3.72
N MET A 161 7.77 -11.86 -3.75
CA MET A 161 8.30 -10.51 -3.97
C MET A 161 7.97 -10.00 -5.38
N ALA A 162 8.11 -10.85 -6.42
CA ALA A 162 7.76 -10.49 -7.79
C ALA A 162 6.27 -10.09 -7.92
N LEU A 163 5.39 -10.80 -7.22
CA LEU A 163 3.95 -10.49 -7.17
C LEU A 163 3.68 -9.14 -6.48
N LEU A 164 4.31 -8.90 -5.31
CA LEU A 164 4.14 -7.66 -4.54
C LEU A 164 4.63 -6.40 -5.28
N LEU A 165 5.66 -6.53 -6.12
CA LEU A 165 6.18 -5.41 -6.92
C LEU A 165 5.29 -5.10 -8.13
N ALA A 166 4.74 -6.14 -8.78
CA ALA A 166 3.91 -6.00 -9.96
C ALA A 166 2.49 -5.50 -9.66
N GLY A 167 1.88 -5.98 -8.57
CA GLY A 167 0.49 -5.70 -8.15
C GLY A 167 0.06 -4.23 -8.23
N PRO A 168 0.61 -3.35 -7.37
CA PRO A 168 0.22 -1.94 -7.34
C PRO A 168 0.63 -1.19 -8.61
N SER A 169 1.70 -1.64 -9.27
CA SER A 169 2.28 -0.98 -10.45
C SER A 169 1.42 -1.17 -11.71
N LEU A 170 0.78 -2.33 -11.87
CA LEU A 170 0.12 -2.73 -13.13
C LEU A 170 -1.39 -2.92 -13.01
N SER A 171 -1.97 -2.44 -11.92
CA SER A 171 -3.41 -2.40 -11.66
C SER A 171 -4.24 -2.01 -12.90
N ILE A 172 -5.38 -2.67 -13.13
CA ILE A 172 -6.27 -2.40 -14.28
C ILE A 172 -6.59 -0.89 -14.43
N PRO A 173 -6.94 -0.14 -13.35
CA PRO A 173 -7.13 1.31 -13.45
C PRO A 173 -5.90 2.06 -13.95
N THR A 174 -4.69 1.66 -13.53
CA THR A 174 -3.44 2.27 -13.99
C THR A 174 -3.27 2.06 -15.50
N VAL A 175 -3.40 0.83 -15.98
CA VAL A 175 -3.25 0.51 -17.41
C VAL A 175 -4.30 1.23 -18.27
N LEU A 176 -5.56 1.27 -17.82
CA LEU A 176 -6.63 2.00 -18.52
C LEU A 176 -6.38 3.52 -18.54
N THR A 177 -5.85 4.08 -17.46
CA THR A 177 -5.55 5.51 -17.40
C THR A 177 -4.35 5.85 -18.28
N LEU A 178 -3.27 5.08 -18.19
CA LEU A 178 -2.06 5.27 -18.99
C LEU A 178 -2.33 5.08 -20.48
N SER A 179 -3.10 4.07 -20.87
CA SER A 179 -3.45 3.85 -22.28
C SER A 179 -4.21 5.04 -22.87
N ARG A 180 -5.03 5.72 -22.07
CA ARG A 180 -5.76 6.93 -22.48
C ARG A 180 -4.87 8.17 -22.59
N VAL A 181 -3.85 8.30 -21.74
CA VAL A 181 -2.99 9.51 -21.68
C VAL A 181 -1.75 9.39 -22.56
N TRP A 182 -1.08 8.23 -22.55
CA TRP A 182 0.18 7.98 -23.26
C TRP A 182 0.01 7.25 -24.59
N GLY A 183 -1.15 6.61 -24.80
CA GLY A 183 -1.39 5.70 -25.91
C GLY A 183 -0.97 4.26 -25.62
N PHE A 184 -1.46 3.34 -26.44
CA PHE A 184 -1.33 1.90 -26.21
C PHE A 184 0.12 1.41 -26.19
N ILE A 185 0.94 1.84 -27.16
CA ILE A 185 2.33 1.38 -27.31
C ILE A 185 3.15 1.68 -26.04
N LYS A 186 3.13 2.93 -25.55
CA LYS A 186 3.88 3.33 -24.35
C LYS A 186 3.41 2.60 -23.10
N THR A 187 2.09 2.39 -22.99
CA THR A 187 1.50 1.66 -21.86
C THR A 187 1.92 0.19 -21.88
N PHE A 188 1.95 -0.43 -23.05
CA PHE A 188 2.42 -1.80 -23.21
C PHE A 188 3.91 -1.95 -22.90
N THR A 189 4.74 -0.99 -23.33
CA THR A 189 6.17 -0.94 -22.96
C THR A 189 6.33 -0.83 -21.45
N TYR A 190 5.58 0.04 -20.79
CA TYR A 190 5.58 0.17 -19.33
C TYR A 190 5.20 -1.15 -18.65
N LEU A 191 4.12 -1.80 -19.10
CA LEU A 191 3.67 -3.08 -18.55
C LEU A 191 4.76 -4.16 -18.67
N THR A 192 5.37 -4.26 -19.85
CA THR A 192 6.44 -5.22 -20.11
C THR A 192 7.66 -4.95 -19.21
N LEU A 193 8.07 -3.69 -19.08
CA LEU A 193 9.20 -3.31 -18.22
C LEU A 193 8.96 -3.66 -16.75
N VAL A 194 7.77 -3.37 -16.23
CA VAL A 194 7.46 -3.66 -14.83
C VAL A 194 7.41 -5.17 -14.57
N VAL A 195 6.84 -5.97 -15.48
CA VAL A 195 6.85 -7.44 -15.36
C VAL A 195 8.29 -7.97 -15.33
N ILE A 196 9.14 -7.49 -16.26
CA ILE A 196 10.55 -7.89 -16.33
C ILE A 196 11.30 -7.51 -15.06
N LEU A 197 11.21 -6.25 -14.63
CA LEU A 197 11.91 -5.75 -13.44
C LEU A 197 11.43 -6.47 -12.17
N SER A 198 10.13 -6.71 -12.03
CA SER A 198 9.57 -7.45 -10.89
C SER A 198 10.02 -8.90 -10.88
N THR A 199 10.10 -9.54 -12.05
CA THR A 199 10.63 -10.91 -12.21
C THR A 199 12.07 -11.01 -11.73
N PHE A 200 12.93 -10.10 -12.19
CA PHE A 200 14.34 -10.11 -11.79
C PHE A 200 14.54 -9.74 -10.33
N ALA A 201 13.82 -8.74 -9.83
CA ALA A 201 13.86 -8.36 -8.43
C ALA A 201 13.41 -9.50 -7.51
N GLY A 202 12.34 -10.21 -7.86
CA GLY A 202 11.89 -11.40 -7.14
C GLY A 202 12.92 -12.52 -7.18
N TYR A 203 13.47 -12.82 -8.37
CA TYR A 203 14.49 -13.86 -8.53
C TYR A 203 15.74 -13.58 -7.68
N ILE A 204 16.24 -12.35 -7.71
CA ILE A 204 17.37 -11.90 -6.87
C ILE A 204 17.01 -12.02 -5.39
N THR A 205 15.81 -11.59 -5.00
CA THR A 205 15.35 -11.67 -3.61
C THR A 205 15.29 -13.12 -3.13
N GLY A 206 14.80 -14.04 -3.96
CA GLY A 206 14.78 -15.46 -3.65
C GLY A 206 16.16 -16.11 -3.58
N ILE A 207 17.19 -15.54 -4.24
CA ILE A 207 18.59 -15.98 -4.07
C ILE A 207 19.16 -15.48 -2.74
N ILE A 208 18.78 -14.28 -2.30
CA ILE A 208 19.32 -13.66 -1.09
C ILE A 208 18.65 -14.22 0.17
N LEU A 209 17.34 -14.48 0.12
CA LEU A 209 16.50 -14.82 1.27
C LEU A 209 16.01 -16.28 1.30
N GLY A 210 16.10 -17.00 0.18
CA GLY A 210 15.70 -18.41 0.06
C GLY A 210 16.87 -19.36 0.25
#